data_AF-A0A4Q0S8S7-F1
#
_entry.id   AF-A0A4Q0S8S7-F1
#
_cell.length_a   1.000
_cell.length_b   1.000
_cell.length_c   1.000
_cell.angle_alpha   90.00
_cell.angle_beta   90.00
_cell.angle_gamma   90.00
#
_symmetry.space_group_name_H-M   'P 1'
#
loop_
_entity.id
_entity.type
_entity.pdbx_description
1 polymer ?
#
loop_
_entity_poly.entity_id
_entity_poly.type
_entity_poly.pdbx_seq_one_letter_code
_entity_poly.pdbx_strand_id
1 'polypeptide(L)'
;MRLNALGALRKGVEEANLAPHIGIAMGRGLKLFTEYLPHHYPAFAEQFRAATDLTVEQYLGCATALCMFIQQRGPDGPLFVAHTVAASTTYKDIFPKFFSLESQTPEQLRISFWRDFDKAGYKVLRERPIMVAADGRGMILDPTFFIERISTGALFHVAKGKGRGDSMRIFSAFGDAFEDYVAETLGRMYPRRPGLIDRVMFQVVGSDAHGKGFEIDAVLLDIEQAVVFEAKAVFLREEAVTSANLVDFVAALNASYGASVDGTERDKGVAQLAWSIGAIVRDEWVGEHGELAGLSNVYPVLVAHDTRLDSPALGQFLEREFRTLLGPVPDGKRVAPLTVMTVQDLENLEQSIMDFRLVDLLSDYSRAFPDRLRSLHNYIAFSDYASKIRLNDFLLDASIAMYDVLLRDLFTVSSHEDKGTGQ
;
A
#
# COMPACT_ATOMS: atom_id res chain seq x y z
N MET A 1 11.14 -36.02 -9.06
CA MET A 1 10.48 -35.19 -8.04
C MET A 1 10.10 -33.87 -8.72
N ARG A 2 8.86 -33.73 -9.22
CA ARG A 2 8.39 -32.47 -9.81
C ARG A 2 8.15 -31.52 -8.65
N LEU A 3 9.05 -30.56 -8.45
CA LEU A 3 8.82 -29.43 -7.54
C LEU A 3 7.52 -28.76 -7.97
N ASN A 4 6.55 -28.70 -7.06
CA ASN A 4 5.27 -28.05 -7.30
C ASN A 4 5.54 -26.54 -7.38
N ALA A 5 5.82 -26.04 -8.59
CA ALA A 5 6.30 -24.69 -8.84
C ALA A 5 5.25 -23.59 -8.57
N LEU A 6 4.09 -23.93 -7.99
CA LEU A 6 2.98 -23.02 -7.78
C LEU A 6 3.34 -21.87 -6.84
N GLY A 7 4.04 -22.14 -5.73
CA GLY A 7 4.54 -21.10 -4.82
C GLY A 7 5.52 -20.16 -5.52
N ALA A 8 6.49 -20.72 -6.24
CA ALA A 8 7.47 -19.96 -7.02
C ALA A 8 6.85 -19.15 -8.17
N LEU A 9 5.79 -19.68 -8.81
CA LEU A 9 5.08 -18.98 -9.88
C LEU A 9 4.25 -17.81 -9.34
N ARG A 10 3.52 -18.01 -8.23
CA ARG A 10 2.83 -16.90 -7.54
C ARG A 10 3.81 -15.80 -7.17
N LYS A 11 4.97 -16.19 -6.65
CA LYS A 11 6.03 -15.25 -6.30
C LYS A 11 6.63 -14.54 -7.52
N GLY A 12 6.90 -15.27 -8.60
CA GLY A 12 7.39 -14.67 -9.84
C GLY A 12 6.40 -13.69 -10.48
N VAL A 13 5.10 -13.91 -10.31
CA VAL A 13 4.05 -12.98 -10.74
C VAL A 13 3.98 -11.75 -9.81
N GLU A 14 4.05 -11.94 -8.50
CA GLU A 14 4.18 -10.86 -7.50
C GLU A 14 5.39 -9.95 -7.81
N GLU A 15 6.51 -10.54 -8.21
CA GLU A 15 7.78 -9.85 -8.47
C GLU A 15 7.86 -9.23 -9.88
N ALA A 16 7.04 -9.70 -10.82
CA ALA A 16 6.97 -9.13 -12.17
C ALA A 16 6.17 -7.82 -12.23
N ASN A 17 5.55 -7.41 -11.12
CA ASN A 17 4.87 -6.13 -11.03
C ASN A 17 5.87 -4.98 -11.23
N LEU A 18 5.44 -3.98 -12.02
CA LEU A 18 6.24 -2.79 -12.26
C LEU A 18 6.50 -2.09 -10.92
N ALA A 19 7.76 -1.70 -10.71
CA ALA A 19 8.15 -0.90 -9.57
C ALA A 19 7.22 0.34 -9.47
N PRO A 20 6.65 0.64 -8.28
CA PRO A 20 5.82 1.83 -8.10
C PRO A 20 6.59 3.09 -8.47
N HIS A 21 5.88 4.15 -8.87
CA HIS A 21 6.51 5.44 -9.11
C HIS A 21 7.22 5.91 -7.83
N ILE A 22 8.55 6.04 -7.90
CA ILE A 22 9.42 6.25 -6.74
C ILE A 22 8.97 7.45 -5.90
N GLY A 23 8.68 8.59 -6.56
CA GLY A 23 8.21 9.79 -5.86
C GLY A 23 6.86 9.60 -5.15
N ILE A 24 5.97 8.76 -5.71
CA ILE A 24 4.67 8.47 -5.09
C ILE A 24 4.88 7.60 -3.85
N ALA A 25 5.70 6.56 -3.95
CA ALA A 25 6.01 5.68 -2.81
C ALA A 25 6.71 6.44 -1.67
N MET A 26 7.58 7.40 -2.00
CA MET A 26 8.20 8.31 -1.05
C MET A 26 7.18 9.21 -0.36
N GLY A 27 6.34 9.88 -1.14
CA GLY A 27 5.28 10.73 -0.62
C GLY A 27 4.36 9.96 0.31
N ARG A 28 3.92 8.76 -0.10
CA ARG A 28 3.09 7.86 0.72
C ARG A 28 3.79 7.47 2.00
N GLY A 29 5.03 6.96 1.92
CA GLY A 29 5.79 6.53 3.09
C GLY A 29 5.98 7.66 4.10
N LEU A 30 6.32 8.85 3.62
CA LEU A 30 6.43 10.05 4.45
C LEU A 30 5.10 10.34 5.15
N LYS A 31 4.03 10.53 4.36
CA LYS A 31 2.71 10.88 4.87
C LYS A 31 2.18 9.86 5.88
N LEU A 32 2.24 8.56 5.57
CA LEU A 32 1.78 7.51 6.49
C LEU A 32 2.53 7.54 7.82
N PHE A 33 3.86 7.71 7.83
CA PHE A 33 4.65 7.58 9.05
C PHE A 33 4.86 8.88 9.84
N THR A 34 4.73 10.05 9.21
CA THR A 34 4.91 11.34 9.88
C THR A 34 3.60 12.09 10.14
N GLU A 35 2.51 11.73 9.47
CA GLU A 35 1.21 12.43 9.59
C GLU A 35 0.11 11.50 10.10
N TYR A 36 -0.20 10.40 9.40
CA TYR A 36 -1.35 9.55 9.75
C TYR A 36 -1.09 8.62 10.95
N LEU A 37 -0.03 7.81 10.91
CA LEU A 37 0.25 6.83 11.97
C LEU A 37 0.45 7.47 13.35
N PRO A 38 1.11 8.63 13.50
CA PRO A 38 1.22 9.30 14.80
C PRO A 38 -0.12 9.67 15.45
N HIS A 39 -1.20 9.86 14.69
CA HIS A 39 -2.54 10.10 15.26
C HIS A 39 -3.09 8.87 16.00
N HIS A 40 -2.83 7.67 15.48
CA HIS A 40 -3.31 6.40 16.04
C HIS A 40 -2.29 5.70 16.93
N TYR A 41 -1.01 6.03 16.76
CA TYR A 41 0.09 5.50 17.57
C TYR A 41 1.13 6.59 17.90
N PRO A 42 0.82 7.52 18.83
CA PRO A 42 1.71 8.65 19.16
C PRO A 42 3.12 8.26 19.60
N ALA A 43 3.28 7.05 20.17
CA ALA A 43 4.57 6.53 20.59
C ALA A 43 5.44 6.00 19.43
N PHE A 44 4.95 6.01 18.19
CA PHE A 44 5.64 5.43 17.04
C PHE A 44 7.03 6.04 16.83
N ALA A 45 7.13 7.38 16.77
CA ALA A 45 8.37 8.07 16.48
C ALA A 45 9.47 7.79 17.52
N GLU A 46 9.09 7.74 18.80
CA GLU A 46 10.01 7.41 19.89
C GLU A 46 10.47 5.95 19.81
N GLN A 47 9.55 5.02 19.59
CA GLN A 47 9.88 3.60 19.47
C GLN A 47 10.71 3.30 18.22
N PHE A 48 10.43 3.99 17.11
CA PHE A 48 11.24 3.90 15.90
C PHE A 48 12.66 4.38 16.16
N ARG A 49 12.82 5.53 16.82
CA ARG A 49 14.13 6.05 17.22
C ARG A 49 14.87 5.09 18.15
N ALA A 50 14.19 4.53 19.14
CA ALA A 50 14.79 3.54 20.04
C ALA A 50 15.20 2.25 19.32
N ALA A 51 14.50 1.86 18.25
CA ALA A 51 14.80 0.64 17.48
C ALA A 51 15.93 0.83 16.46
N THR A 52 16.14 2.05 15.97
CA THR A 52 16.98 2.31 14.78
C THR A 52 18.09 3.33 15.00
N ASP A 53 18.08 4.07 16.10
CA ASP A 53 18.91 5.27 16.34
C ASP A 53 18.74 6.37 15.27
N LEU A 54 17.60 6.36 14.57
CA LEU A 54 17.22 7.29 13.51
C LEU A 54 15.83 7.88 13.77
N THR A 55 15.60 9.11 13.32
CA THR A 55 14.24 9.61 13.11
C THR A 55 13.63 9.01 11.84
N VAL A 56 12.30 9.03 11.74
CA VAL A 56 11.59 8.55 10.54
C VAL A 56 12.05 9.34 9.31
N GLU A 57 12.19 10.65 9.45
CA GLU A 57 12.64 11.57 8.39
C GLU A 57 14.09 11.30 7.98
N GLN A 58 14.98 10.99 8.93
CA GLN A 58 16.35 10.58 8.61
C GLN A 58 16.39 9.25 7.86
N TYR A 59 15.59 8.28 8.30
CA TYR A 59 15.49 6.97 7.64
C TYR A 59 14.97 7.09 6.21
N LEU A 60 13.83 7.78 6.02
CA LEU A 60 13.24 8.02 4.70
C LEU A 60 14.14 8.90 3.84
N GLY A 61 14.86 9.85 4.44
CA GLY A 61 15.84 10.69 3.77
C GLY A 61 17.00 9.89 3.18
N CYS A 62 17.59 8.98 3.96
CA CYS A 62 18.63 8.06 3.47
C CYS A 62 18.11 7.18 2.32
N ALA A 63 16.91 6.60 2.47
CA ALA A 63 16.32 5.78 1.42
C ALA A 63 16.08 6.58 0.14
N THR A 64 15.63 7.82 0.28
CA THR A 64 15.35 8.74 -0.83
C THR A 64 16.60 9.14 -1.59
N ALA A 65 17.66 9.49 -0.88
CA ALA A 65 18.95 9.79 -1.48
C ALA A 65 19.47 8.59 -2.30
N LEU A 66 19.29 7.36 -1.81
CA LEU A 66 19.73 6.17 -2.53
C LEU A 66 18.89 5.84 -3.78
N CYS A 67 17.64 6.29 -3.86
CA CYS A 67 16.84 6.14 -5.08
C CYS A 67 17.46 6.84 -6.29
N MET A 68 18.32 7.85 -6.10
CA MET A 68 19.07 8.47 -7.20
C MET A 68 19.94 7.45 -7.93
N PHE A 69 20.49 6.45 -7.23
CA PHE A 69 21.31 5.40 -7.84
C PHE A 69 20.50 4.33 -8.57
N ILE A 70 19.18 4.24 -8.33
CA ILE A 70 18.29 3.39 -9.13
C ILE A 70 18.08 4.00 -10.53
N GLN A 71 17.93 5.32 -10.59
CA GLN A 71 17.57 6.03 -11.83
C GLN A 71 18.79 6.41 -12.68
N GLN A 72 19.99 6.44 -12.10
CA GLN A 72 21.17 6.94 -12.78
C GLN A 72 21.66 6.02 -13.91
N ARG A 73 21.78 6.62 -15.11
CA ARG A 73 22.55 6.09 -16.25
C ARG A 73 23.98 6.65 -16.22
N GLY A 74 24.61 6.65 -15.06
CA GLY A 74 26.01 7.08 -14.92
C GLY A 74 26.98 6.08 -15.56
N PRO A 75 28.23 6.48 -15.84
CA PRO A 75 29.26 5.56 -16.35
C PRO A 75 29.56 4.42 -15.39
N ASP A 76 29.36 4.63 -14.09
CA ASP A 76 29.53 3.63 -13.03
C ASP A 76 28.27 2.78 -12.76
N GLY A 77 27.20 3.02 -13.54
CA GLY A 77 25.93 2.31 -13.40
C GLY A 77 25.21 2.62 -12.07
N PRO A 78 24.42 1.67 -11.53
CA PRO A 78 23.63 1.86 -10.30
C PRO A 78 24.46 1.68 -9.02
N LEU A 79 25.79 1.80 -9.11
CA LEU A 79 26.69 1.59 -7.98
C LEU A 79 26.90 2.90 -7.19
N PHE A 80 27.05 2.75 -5.88
CA PHE A 80 27.47 3.84 -4.99
C PHE A 80 28.59 3.36 -4.06
N VAL A 81 29.30 4.28 -3.43
CA VAL A 81 30.34 3.95 -2.44
C VAL A 81 29.79 4.23 -1.05
N ALA A 82 29.45 3.19 -0.31
CA ALA A 82 28.68 3.27 0.94
C ALA A 82 29.34 4.15 2.02
N HIS A 83 30.68 4.18 2.07
CA HIS A 83 31.41 4.96 3.06
C HIS A 83 31.60 6.44 2.67
N THR A 84 31.39 6.81 1.39
CA THR A 84 31.54 8.20 0.93
C THR A 84 30.23 8.88 0.57
N VAL A 85 29.15 8.12 0.37
CA VAL A 85 27.84 8.63 -0.13
C VAL A 85 27.31 9.87 0.60
N ALA A 86 27.65 10.02 1.89
CA ALA A 86 27.27 11.16 2.71
C ALA A 86 28.44 11.70 3.56
N ALA A 87 29.69 11.34 3.23
CA ALA A 87 30.83 11.67 4.10
C ALA A 87 31.06 13.19 4.27
N SER A 88 30.70 13.98 3.26
CA SER A 88 30.82 15.44 3.25
C SER A 88 29.53 16.17 3.67
N THR A 89 28.56 15.48 4.27
CA THR A 89 27.21 16.01 4.50
C THR A 89 26.82 15.95 5.97
N THR A 90 25.68 16.55 6.32
CA THR A 90 25.11 16.43 7.67
C THR A 90 24.69 14.98 8.00
N TYR A 91 24.59 14.11 6.99
CA TYR A 91 24.21 12.72 7.12
C TYR A 91 25.39 11.74 7.28
N LYS A 92 26.64 12.24 7.43
CA LYS A 92 27.84 11.40 7.57
C LYS A 92 27.73 10.34 8.68
N ASP A 93 27.07 10.68 9.79
CA ASP A 93 26.90 9.80 10.96
C ASP A 93 25.55 9.05 10.92
N ILE A 94 24.69 9.36 9.93
CA ILE A 94 23.34 8.83 9.77
C ILE A 94 23.34 7.64 8.80
N PHE A 95 24.02 7.77 7.65
CA PHE A 95 24.10 6.68 6.66
C PHE A 95 24.69 5.36 7.21
N PRO A 96 25.75 5.36 8.04
CA PRO A 96 26.25 4.11 8.61
C PRO A 96 25.20 3.36 9.42
N LYS A 97 24.36 4.07 10.18
CA LYS A 97 23.23 3.49 10.91
C LYS A 97 22.20 2.92 9.96
N PHE A 98 21.80 3.69 8.95
CA PHE A 98 20.87 3.23 7.91
C PHE A 98 21.37 1.96 7.19
N PHE A 99 22.63 1.93 6.77
CA PHE A 99 23.21 0.75 6.12
C PHE A 99 23.27 -0.46 7.06
N SER A 100 23.51 -0.27 8.36
CA SER A 100 23.48 -1.38 9.31
C SER A 100 22.11 -2.08 9.34
N LEU A 101 21.03 -1.31 9.12
CA LEU A 101 19.65 -1.79 9.06
C LEU A 101 19.35 -2.43 7.70
N GLU A 102 19.58 -1.71 6.60
CA GLU A 102 19.02 -2.06 5.28
C GLU A 102 20.00 -2.81 4.34
N SER A 103 21.28 -2.94 4.70
CA SER A 103 22.29 -3.53 3.82
C SER A 103 22.86 -4.85 4.30
N GLN A 104 23.25 -5.73 3.39
CA GLN A 104 23.89 -7.01 3.69
C GLN A 104 25.16 -7.21 2.85
N THR A 105 26.06 -8.04 3.35
CA THR A 105 27.28 -8.44 2.61
C THR A 105 26.99 -9.59 1.63
N PRO A 106 27.82 -9.78 0.58
CA PRO A 106 27.73 -10.95 -0.28
C PRO A 106 27.73 -12.28 0.50
N GLU A 107 28.51 -12.38 1.58
CA GLU A 107 28.57 -13.57 2.43
C GLU A 107 27.27 -13.79 3.20
N GLN A 108 26.68 -12.73 3.76
CA GLN A 108 25.38 -12.80 4.42
C GLN A 108 24.29 -13.21 3.43
N LEU A 109 24.24 -12.56 2.28
CA LEU A 109 23.29 -12.89 1.22
C LEU A 109 23.47 -14.36 0.80
N ARG A 110 24.71 -14.83 0.60
CA ARG A 110 24.98 -16.23 0.24
C ARG A 110 24.45 -17.21 1.29
N ILE A 111 24.61 -16.91 2.58
CA ILE A 111 24.09 -17.79 3.64
C ILE A 111 22.56 -17.84 3.56
N SER A 112 21.93 -16.68 3.56
CA SER A 112 20.48 -16.55 3.62
C SER A 112 19.78 -17.06 2.37
N PHE A 113 20.36 -16.85 1.18
CA PHE A 113 19.75 -17.22 -0.10
C PHE A 113 20.03 -18.66 -0.54
N TRP A 114 21.10 -19.31 -0.06
CA TRP A 114 21.42 -20.68 -0.50
C TRP A 114 21.11 -21.76 0.54
N ARG A 115 20.98 -21.41 1.83
CA ARG A 115 20.68 -22.39 2.88
C ARG A 115 19.21 -22.42 3.27
N ASP A 116 18.55 -21.27 3.28
CA ASP A 116 17.21 -21.11 3.86
C ASP A 116 16.17 -20.62 2.85
N PHE A 117 16.46 -20.61 1.55
CA PHE A 117 15.55 -20.06 0.53
C PHE A 117 14.17 -20.72 0.52
N ASP A 118 14.11 -22.04 0.70
CA ASP A 118 12.82 -22.75 0.73
C ASP A 118 11.90 -22.26 1.88
N LYS A 119 12.47 -21.66 2.93
CA LYS A 119 11.74 -21.14 4.10
C LYS A 119 11.58 -19.63 4.06
N ALA A 120 12.66 -18.92 3.75
CA ALA A 120 12.73 -17.47 3.80
C ALA A 120 12.31 -16.81 2.47
N GLY A 121 12.41 -17.53 1.35
CA GLY A 121 12.19 -16.99 0.01
C GLY A 121 12.95 -15.69 -0.18
N TYR A 122 12.24 -14.68 -0.68
CA TYR A 122 12.79 -13.35 -0.92
C TYR A 122 12.69 -12.42 0.29
N LYS A 123 12.19 -12.89 1.44
CA LYS A 123 12.11 -12.10 2.68
C LYS A 123 13.44 -11.44 3.03
N VAL A 124 14.55 -12.15 2.82
CA VAL A 124 15.91 -11.65 3.11
C VAL A 124 16.25 -10.45 2.22
N LEU A 125 15.91 -10.52 0.93
CA LEU A 125 16.11 -9.41 -0.01
C LEU A 125 15.16 -8.26 0.28
N ARG A 126 13.91 -8.55 0.66
CA ARG A 126 12.94 -7.53 1.07
C ARG A 126 13.37 -6.81 2.34
N GLU A 127 13.84 -7.53 3.35
CA GLU A 127 14.26 -6.95 4.64
C GLU A 127 15.56 -6.15 4.54
N ARG A 128 16.49 -6.54 3.66
CA ARG A 128 17.79 -5.88 3.46
C ARG A 128 18.13 -5.77 1.97
N PRO A 129 17.45 -4.87 1.23
CA PRO A 129 17.54 -4.78 -0.23
C PRO A 129 18.86 -4.25 -0.78
N ILE A 130 19.76 -3.76 0.09
CA ILE A 130 21.05 -3.21 -0.31
C ILE A 130 22.13 -4.28 -0.14
N MET A 131 23.01 -4.45 -1.12
CA MET A 131 24.25 -5.21 -0.96
C MET A 131 25.44 -4.26 -0.87
N VAL A 132 26.34 -4.49 0.08
CA VAL A 132 27.62 -3.76 0.20
C VAL A 132 28.78 -4.76 0.18
N ALA A 133 29.66 -4.62 -0.80
CA ALA A 133 30.86 -5.42 -0.94
C ALA A 133 31.98 -4.98 0.02
N ALA A 134 33.00 -5.83 0.18
CA ALA A 134 34.12 -5.58 1.09
C ALA A 134 34.96 -4.33 0.73
N ASP A 135 34.94 -3.92 -0.54
CA ASP A 135 35.59 -2.67 -1.00
C ASP A 135 34.71 -1.42 -0.79
N GLY A 136 33.56 -1.57 -0.15
CA GLY A 136 32.63 -0.49 0.17
C GLY A 136 31.70 -0.11 -0.98
N ARG A 137 31.76 -0.75 -2.15
CA ARG A 137 30.78 -0.52 -3.22
C ARG A 137 29.45 -1.16 -2.84
N GLY A 138 28.38 -0.39 -2.96
CA GLY A 138 27.01 -0.77 -2.70
C GLY A 138 26.16 -0.76 -3.95
N MET A 139 25.10 -1.58 -3.94
CA MET A 139 24.04 -1.56 -4.96
C MET A 139 22.69 -1.91 -4.32
N ILE A 140 21.63 -1.37 -4.90
CA ILE A 140 20.26 -1.83 -4.61
C ILE A 140 20.01 -3.06 -5.50
N LEU A 141 19.73 -4.20 -4.87
CA LEU A 141 19.59 -5.48 -5.59
C LEU A 141 18.30 -5.55 -6.39
N ASP A 142 17.22 -5.00 -5.82
CA ASP A 142 15.90 -4.97 -6.45
C ASP A 142 15.20 -3.63 -6.13
N PRO A 143 14.93 -2.79 -7.14
CA PRO A 143 14.24 -1.52 -6.94
C PRO A 143 12.84 -1.66 -6.33
N THR A 144 12.08 -2.69 -6.70
CA THR A 144 10.71 -2.91 -6.21
C THR A 144 10.72 -3.17 -4.71
N PHE A 145 11.60 -4.07 -4.23
CA PHE A 145 11.75 -4.32 -2.79
C PHE A 145 12.27 -3.10 -2.04
N PHE A 146 13.18 -2.33 -2.64
CA PHE A 146 13.67 -1.10 -2.03
C PHE A 146 12.56 -0.05 -1.88
N ILE A 147 11.72 0.12 -2.90
CA ILE A 147 10.59 1.05 -2.89
C ILE A 147 9.51 0.60 -1.89
N GLU A 148 9.28 -0.71 -1.76
CA GLU A 148 8.40 -1.26 -0.73
C GLU A 148 8.90 -0.92 0.68
N ARG A 149 10.22 -0.98 0.91
CA ARG A 149 10.85 -0.60 2.18
C ARG A 149 10.68 0.86 2.53
N ILE A 150 10.55 1.75 1.54
CA ILE A 150 10.17 3.14 1.78
C ILE A 150 8.73 3.23 2.29
N SER A 151 7.82 2.44 1.72
CA SER A 151 6.38 2.51 2.05
C SER A 151 6.02 1.85 3.40
N THR A 152 6.76 0.82 3.83
CA THR A 152 6.36 0.01 5.01
C THR A 152 7.49 -0.27 5.99
N GLY A 153 8.74 0.05 5.65
CA GLY A 153 9.89 -0.43 6.40
C GLY A 153 9.98 0.10 7.83
N ALA A 154 9.51 1.33 8.06
CA ALA A 154 9.48 1.93 9.38
C ALA A 154 8.57 1.15 10.36
N LEU A 155 7.42 0.69 9.87
CA LEU A 155 6.48 -0.14 10.65
C LEU A 155 7.16 -1.41 11.17
N PHE A 156 7.86 -2.11 10.29
CA PHE A 156 8.50 -3.38 10.62
C PHE A 156 9.68 -3.21 11.57
N HIS A 157 10.40 -2.09 11.54
CA HIS A 157 11.45 -1.80 12.52
C HIS A 157 10.90 -1.67 13.94
N VAL A 158 9.74 -1.05 14.11
CA VAL A 158 9.08 -0.92 15.43
C VAL A 158 8.49 -2.25 15.91
N ALA A 159 7.92 -3.04 14.98
CA ALA A 159 7.32 -4.33 15.30
C ALA A 159 8.34 -5.45 15.55
N LYS A 160 9.59 -5.29 15.07
CA LYS A 160 10.62 -6.33 15.17
C LYS A 160 10.94 -6.66 16.62
N GLY A 161 10.90 -7.95 16.97
CA GLY A 161 11.22 -8.44 18.31
C GLY A 161 10.14 -8.17 19.37
N LYS A 162 8.99 -7.59 19.00
CA LYS A 162 7.85 -7.39 19.90
C LYS A 162 7.03 -8.67 20.06
N GLY A 163 6.36 -8.80 21.21
CA GLY A 163 5.41 -9.88 21.46
C GLY A 163 4.14 -9.74 20.60
N ARG A 164 3.37 -10.83 20.44
CA ARG A 164 2.18 -10.86 19.58
C ARG A 164 1.19 -9.71 19.87
N GLY A 165 0.95 -9.40 21.14
CA GLY A 165 0.01 -8.34 21.55
C GLY A 165 0.47 -6.95 21.10
N ASP A 166 1.75 -6.62 21.33
CA ASP A 166 2.31 -5.33 20.92
C ASP A 166 2.34 -5.19 19.40
N SER A 167 2.75 -6.23 18.68
CA SER A 167 2.72 -6.24 17.22
C SER A 167 1.30 -6.04 16.70
N MET A 168 0.31 -6.72 17.28
CA MET A 168 -1.10 -6.55 16.90
C MET A 168 -1.58 -5.10 17.10
N ARG A 169 -1.18 -4.45 18.20
CA ARG A 169 -1.50 -3.03 18.43
C ARG A 169 -0.87 -2.12 17.38
N ILE A 170 0.40 -2.36 17.03
CA ILE A 170 1.13 -1.57 16.01
C ILE A 170 0.47 -1.72 14.64
N PHE A 171 0.15 -2.95 14.22
CA PHE A 171 -0.51 -3.20 12.94
C PHE A 171 -1.96 -2.72 12.91
N SER A 172 -2.68 -2.78 14.02
CA SER A 172 -4.03 -2.22 14.13
C SER A 172 -4.01 -0.71 13.90
N ALA A 173 -3.13 0.01 14.61
CA ALA A 173 -3.01 1.46 14.45
C ALA A 173 -2.54 1.87 13.04
N PHE A 174 -1.77 1.01 12.37
CA PHE A 174 -1.44 1.20 10.95
C PHE A 174 -2.65 0.98 10.03
N GLY A 175 -3.54 0.05 10.38
CA GLY A 175 -4.85 -0.11 9.72
C GLY A 175 -5.67 1.17 9.81
N ASP A 176 -5.84 1.70 11.01
CA ASP A 176 -6.59 2.95 11.27
C ASP A 176 -5.96 4.14 10.51
N ALA A 177 -4.62 4.24 10.52
CA ALA A 177 -3.90 5.26 9.76
C ALA A 177 -4.07 5.13 8.23
N PHE A 178 -4.20 3.91 7.73
CA PHE A 178 -4.46 3.66 6.32
C PHE A 178 -5.90 4.01 5.93
N GLU A 179 -6.87 3.76 6.81
CA GLU A 179 -8.26 4.19 6.61
C GLU A 179 -8.35 5.72 6.51
N ASP A 180 -7.69 6.46 7.41
CA ASP A 180 -7.58 7.93 7.32
C ASP A 180 -6.93 8.40 6.01
N TYR A 181 -5.85 7.74 5.59
CA TYR A 181 -5.16 8.04 4.33
C TYR A 181 -6.08 7.87 3.11
N VAL A 182 -6.86 6.78 3.07
CA VAL A 182 -7.84 6.52 2.01
C VAL A 182 -8.96 7.56 2.07
N ALA A 183 -9.48 7.87 3.27
CA ALA A 183 -10.53 8.86 3.46
C ALA A 183 -10.10 10.25 2.97
N GLU A 184 -8.90 10.70 3.32
CA GLU A 184 -8.39 12.00 2.86
C GLU A 184 -8.17 12.02 1.35
N THR A 185 -7.67 10.93 0.78
CA THR A 185 -7.50 10.79 -0.68
C THR A 185 -8.84 10.91 -1.41
N LEU A 186 -9.88 10.22 -0.94
CA LEU A 186 -11.24 10.37 -1.46
C LEU A 186 -11.80 11.77 -1.23
N GLY A 187 -11.46 12.42 -0.11
CA GLY A 187 -11.83 13.80 0.18
C GLY A 187 -11.20 14.81 -0.79
N ARG A 188 -9.97 14.56 -1.24
CA ARG A 188 -9.30 15.36 -2.29
C ARG A 188 -9.90 15.10 -3.68
N MET A 189 -10.31 13.86 -3.97
CA MET A 189 -11.05 13.51 -5.20
C MET A 189 -12.42 14.19 -5.27
N TYR A 190 -13.12 14.27 -4.15
CA TYR A 190 -14.50 14.77 -4.07
C TYR A 190 -14.63 15.81 -2.95
N PRO A 191 -14.04 17.00 -3.12
CA PRO A 191 -14.02 18.02 -2.08
C PRO A 191 -15.43 18.50 -1.75
N ARG A 192 -15.69 18.71 -0.46
CA ARG A 192 -16.95 19.30 0.02
C ARG A 192 -17.14 20.69 -0.59
N ARG A 193 -18.35 20.97 -1.06
CA ARG A 193 -18.70 22.26 -1.65
C ARG A 193 -19.85 22.87 -0.86
N PRO A 194 -19.65 24.03 -0.20
CA PRO A 194 -20.70 24.68 0.57
C PRO A 194 -21.98 24.85 -0.26
N GLY A 195 -23.12 24.42 0.29
CA GLY A 195 -24.43 24.50 -0.38
C GLY A 195 -24.75 23.36 -1.35
N LEU A 196 -23.86 22.37 -1.52
CA LEU A 196 -24.14 21.12 -2.22
C LEU A 196 -24.10 19.94 -1.25
N ILE A 197 -24.79 18.86 -1.62
CA ILE A 197 -24.73 17.60 -0.88
C ILE A 197 -23.31 17.03 -0.99
N ASP A 198 -22.77 16.56 0.13
CA ASP A 198 -21.49 15.87 0.16
C ASP A 198 -21.59 14.58 -0.66
N ARG A 199 -20.73 14.46 -1.66
CA ARG A 199 -20.72 13.28 -2.53
C ARG A 199 -20.13 12.07 -1.85
N VAL A 200 -19.20 12.27 -0.91
CA VAL A 200 -18.55 11.19 -0.17
C VAL A 200 -18.85 11.35 1.31
N MET A 201 -19.30 10.25 1.90
CA MET A 201 -19.50 10.08 3.33
C MET A 201 -18.43 9.14 3.86
N PHE A 202 -17.96 9.38 5.08
CA PHE A 202 -16.87 8.62 5.71
C PHE A 202 -17.34 8.05 7.05
N GLN A 203 -16.79 6.91 7.45
CA GLN A 203 -17.07 6.26 8.74
C GLN A 203 -18.58 6.13 9.00
N VAL A 204 -19.31 5.67 8.00
CA VAL A 204 -20.78 5.62 8.05
C VAL A 204 -21.21 4.42 8.89
N VAL A 205 -21.91 4.69 9.98
CA VAL A 205 -22.43 3.65 10.88
C VAL A 205 -23.86 3.30 10.50
N GLY A 206 -24.14 2.00 10.39
CA GLY A 206 -25.45 1.47 10.07
C GLY A 206 -25.80 0.24 10.89
N SER A 207 -27.00 -0.29 10.68
CA SER A 207 -27.43 -1.55 11.28
C SER A 207 -28.38 -2.28 10.33
N ASP A 208 -28.30 -3.60 10.29
CA ASP A 208 -29.26 -4.39 9.53
C ASP A 208 -30.64 -4.47 10.22
N ALA A 209 -31.58 -5.17 9.59
CA ALA A 209 -32.94 -5.37 10.12
C ALA A 209 -32.98 -6.13 11.47
N HIS A 210 -31.89 -6.80 11.86
CA HIS A 210 -31.74 -7.48 13.14
C HIS A 210 -31.05 -6.60 14.20
N GLY A 211 -30.73 -5.34 13.88
CA GLY A 211 -30.04 -4.42 14.77
C GLY A 211 -28.56 -4.72 14.94
N LYS A 212 -27.97 -5.58 14.09
CA LYS A 212 -26.54 -5.85 14.12
C LYS A 212 -25.82 -4.69 13.42
N GLY A 213 -25.03 -3.94 14.18
CA GLY A 213 -24.34 -2.75 13.70
C GLY A 213 -23.15 -3.06 12.77
N PHE A 214 -22.94 -2.22 11.78
CA PHE A 214 -21.79 -2.24 10.87
C PHE A 214 -21.26 -0.82 10.64
N GLU A 215 -20.06 -0.75 10.09
CA GLU A 215 -19.39 0.49 9.70
C GLU A 215 -18.95 0.35 8.25
N ILE A 216 -19.00 1.46 7.50
CA ILE A 216 -18.54 1.58 6.13
C ILE A 216 -17.51 2.70 6.08
N ASP A 217 -16.30 2.39 5.63
CA ASP A 217 -15.18 3.33 5.64
C ASP A 217 -15.47 4.57 4.77
N ALA A 218 -16.02 4.35 3.57
CA ALA A 218 -16.55 5.43 2.75
C ALA A 218 -17.68 5.01 1.80
N VAL A 219 -18.57 5.95 1.49
CA VAL A 219 -19.60 5.81 0.44
C VAL A 219 -19.56 7.02 -0.48
N LEU A 220 -19.35 6.79 -1.78
CA LEU A 220 -19.52 7.80 -2.82
C LEU A 220 -20.91 7.67 -3.46
N LEU A 221 -21.69 8.74 -3.39
CA LEU A 221 -23.00 8.86 -4.03
C LEU A 221 -22.88 9.46 -5.43
N ASP A 222 -23.57 8.83 -6.38
CA ASP A 222 -23.67 9.28 -7.76
C ASP A 222 -25.05 9.00 -8.37
N ILE A 223 -25.98 9.93 -8.14
CA ILE A 223 -27.38 9.90 -8.59
C ILE A 223 -28.10 8.64 -8.07
N GLU A 224 -28.28 7.61 -8.89
CA GLU A 224 -28.93 6.34 -8.51
C GLU A 224 -27.91 5.23 -8.21
N GLN A 225 -26.63 5.60 -8.09
CA GLN A 225 -25.52 4.68 -7.95
C GLN A 225 -24.70 5.03 -6.72
N ALA A 226 -24.14 4.02 -6.07
CA ALA A 226 -23.19 4.22 -4.98
C ALA A 226 -21.94 3.37 -5.16
N VAL A 227 -20.80 3.90 -4.74
CA VAL A 227 -19.58 3.13 -4.56
C VAL A 227 -19.37 2.98 -3.06
N VAL A 228 -19.27 1.74 -2.59
CA VAL A 228 -19.09 1.40 -1.18
C VAL A 228 -17.67 0.89 -1.00
N PHE A 229 -16.89 1.59 -0.19
CA PHE A 229 -15.47 1.34 0.03
C PHE A 229 -15.23 0.66 1.38
N GLU A 230 -14.31 -0.28 1.36
CA GLU A 230 -13.69 -0.88 2.54
C GLU A 230 -12.17 -0.85 2.33
N ALA A 231 -11.44 -0.21 3.23
CA ALA A 231 -9.99 -0.11 3.23
C ALA A 231 -9.38 -1.17 4.15
N LYS A 232 -8.32 -1.83 3.68
CA LYS A 232 -7.59 -2.82 4.45
C LYS A 232 -6.08 -2.73 4.24
N ALA A 233 -5.36 -2.58 5.35
CA ALA A 233 -3.93 -2.71 5.41
C ALA A 233 -3.53 -4.03 6.08
N VAL A 234 -3.44 -5.11 5.30
CA VAL A 234 -3.02 -6.42 5.78
C VAL A 234 -1.77 -6.89 5.06
N PHE A 235 -0.84 -7.46 5.83
CA PHE A 235 0.42 -8.02 5.31
C PHE A 235 0.35 -9.55 5.35
N LEU A 236 0.27 -10.18 4.17
CA LEU A 236 0.39 -11.63 4.06
C LEU A 236 1.80 -12.06 4.46
N ARG A 237 1.88 -13.08 5.33
CA ARG A 237 3.16 -13.67 5.73
C ARG A 237 3.82 -14.36 4.54
N GLU A 238 5.12 -14.14 4.36
CA GLU A 238 5.89 -14.72 3.24
C GLU A 238 5.71 -16.25 3.16
N GLU A 239 5.75 -16.95 4.29
CA GLU A 239 5.56 -18.41 4.38
C GLU A 239 4.23 -18.88 3.77
N ALA A 240 3.16 -18.10 3.91
CA ALA A 240 1.86 -18.44 3.32
C ALA A 240 1.85 -18.23 1.80
N VAL A 241 2.58 -17.22 1.31
CA VAL A 241 2.69 -16.90 -0.13
C VAL A 241 3.57 -17.92 -0.84
N THR A 242 4.69 -18.30 -0.23
CA THR A 242 5.66 -19.24 -0.80
C THR A 242 5.27 -20.70 -0.59
N SER A 243 4.31 -21.00 0.30
CA SER A 243 3.83 -22.37 0.56
C SER A 243 3.43 -23.08 -0.73
N ALA A 244 3.96 -24.29 -0.95
CA ALA A 244 3.55 -25.15 -2.06
C ALA A 244 2.09 -25.64 -1.94
N ASN A 245 1.48 -25.51 -0.76
CA ASN A 245 0.10 -25.89 -0.50
C ASN A 245 -0.83 -24.69 -0.75
N LEU A 246 -1.71 -24.81 -1.75
CA LEU A 246 -2.69 -23.78 -2.08
C LEU A 246 -3.65 -23.51 -0.91
N VAL A 247 -3.94 -24.52 -0.08
CA VAL A 247 -4.86 -24.39 1.06
C VAL A 247 -4.35 -23.38 2.08
N ASP A 248 -3.05 -23.38 2.37
CA ASP A 248 -2.45 -22.46 3.36
C ASP A 248 -2.55 -21.01 2.88
N PHE A 249 -2.30 -20.78 1.58
CA PHE A 249 -2.42 -19.47 0.97
C PHE A 249 -3.87 -18.96 0.98
N VAL A 250 -4.82 -19.82 0.60
CA VAL A 250 -6.26 -19.50 0.63
C VAL A 250 -6.71 -19.22 2.06
N ALA A 251 -6.26 -20.00 3.04
CA ALA A 251 -6.56 -19.75 4.45
C ALA A 251 -6.00 -18.39 4.92
N ALA A 252 -4.78 -18.04 4.52
CA ALA A 252 -4.19 -16.74 4.82
C ALA A 252 -4.95 -15.58 4.17
N LEU A 253 -5.41 -15.74 2.93
CA LEU A 253 -6.28 -14.77 2.26
C LEU A 253 -7.61 -14.60 2.99
N ASN A 254 -8.27 -15.69 3.35
CA ASN A 254 -9.54 -15.65 4.07
C ASN A 254 -9.39 -15.01 5.46
N ALA A 255 -8.32 -15.30 6.20
CA ALA A 255 -8.05 -14.67 7.49
C ALA A 255 -7.79 -13.15 7.39
N SER A 256 -7.33 -12.70 6.22
CA SER A 256 -6.94 -11.30 5.97
C SER A 256 -8.07 -10.47 5.37
N TYR A 257 -8.85 -11.07 4.47
CA TYR A 257 -9.81 -10.36 3.61
C TYR A 257 -11.20 -10.99 3.59
N GLY A 258 -11.41 -12.13 4.24
CA GLY A 258 -12.63 -12.93 4.19
C GLY A 258 -13.43 -12.98 5.50
N ALA A 259 -14.40 -13.90 5.53
CA ALA A 259 -15.21 -14.18 6.72
C ALA A 259 -14.44 -15.02 7.74
N SER A 260 -14.78 -14.82 9.01
CA SER A 260 -14.23 -15.62 10.11
C SER A 260 -14.74 -17.06 10.05
N VAL A 261 -13.84 -18.04 10.02
CA VAL A 261 -14.20 -19.46 9.86
C VAL A 261 -14.78 -20.06 11.15
N ASP A 262 -14.38 -19.53 12.31
CA ASP A 262 -14.75 -20.05 13.63
C ASP A 262 -15.61 -19.09 14.47
N GLY A 263 -15.95 -17.92 13.91
CA GLY A 263 -16.74 -16.89 14.58
C GLY A 263 -16.04 -16.25 15.79
N THR A 264 -14.77 -16.58 16.04
CA THR A 264 -13.99 -16.00 17.14
C THR A 264 -13.35 -14.67 16.76
N GLU A 265 -13.00 -14.52 15.48
CA GLU A 265 -12.59 -13.24 14.90
C GLU A 265 -13.77 -12.50 14.24
N ARG A 266 -13.71 -11.17 14.21
CA ARG A 266 -14.66 -10.33 13.46
C ARG A 266 -14.47 -10.59 11.96
N ASP A 267 -15.55 -10.58 11.21
CA ASP A 267 -15.54 -10.56 9.73
C ASP A 267 -14.73 -9.38 9.20
N LYS A 268 -13.96 -9.59 8.13
CA LYS A 268 -13.04 -8.58 7.57
C LYS A 268 -13.25 -8.38 6.09
N GLY A 269 -12.91 -7.19 5.59
CA GLY A 269 -12.72 -6.95 4.16
C GLY A 269 -13.99 -7.25 3.35
N VAL A 270 -13.96 -8.28 2.50
CA VAL A 270 -15.09 -8.62 1.63
C VAL A 270 -16.34 -9.03 2.42
N ALA A 271 -16.18 -9.55 3.63
CA ALA A 271 -17.31 -9.91 4.48
C ALA A 271 -18.02 -8.67 5.05
N GLN A 272 -17.27 -7.63 5.42
CA GLN A 272 -17.83 -6.34 5.86
C GLN A 272 -18.55 -5.64 4.70
N LEU A 273 -17.94 -5.64 3.51
CA LEU A 273 -18.59 -5.14 2.28
C LEU A 273 -19.88 -5.90 1.96
N ALA A 274 -19.85 -7.23 1.94
CA ALA A 274 -21.00 -8.05 1.61
C ALA A 274 -22.18 -7.80 2.55
N TRP A 275 -21.90 -7.65 3.84
CA TRP A 275 -22.91 -7.40 4.83
C TRP A 275 -23.50 -5.99 4.72
N SER A 276 -22.67 -4.95 4.70
CA SER A 276 -23.13 -3.56 4.57
C SER A 276 -23.89 -3.31 3.27
N ILE A 277 -23.37 -3.78 2.13
CA ILE A 277 -24.06 -3.70 0.84
C ILE A 277 -25.34 -4.52 0.86
N GLY A 278 -25.33 -5.70 1.48
CA GLY A 278 -26.52 -6.52 1.66
C GLY A 278 -27.65 -5.77 2.36
N ALA A 279 -27.35 -5.08 3.46
CA ALA A 279 -28.32 -4.27 4.18
C ALA A 279 -28.87 -3.12 3.32
N ILE A 280 -28.00 -2.47 2.52
CA ILE A 280 -28.39 -1.40 1.59
C ILE A 280 -29.33 -1.92 0.49
N VAL A 281 -28.96 -3.00 -0.21
CA VAL A 281 -29.73 -3.46 -1.38
C VAL A 281 -31.02 -4.17 -1.01
N ARG A 282 -31.14 -4.65 0.23
CA ARG A 282 -32.40 -5.19 0.78
C ARG A 282 -33.27 -4.11 1.44
N ASP A 283 -32.85 -2.84 1.35
CA ASP A 283 -33.49 -1.69 1.99
C ASP A 283 -33.70 -1.88 3.51
N GLU A 284 -32.86 -2.71 4.14
CA GLU A 284 -32.82 -2.90 5.60
C GLU A 284 -32.20 -1.67 6.28
N TRP A 285 -31.32 -0.96 5.56
CA TRP A 285 -30.72 0.29 5.97
C TRP A 285 -30.54 1.21 4.76
N VAL A 286 -31.03 2.45 4.86
CA VAL A 286 -31.06 3.42 3.75
C VAL A 286 -30.22 4.67 4.04
N GLY A 287 -29.32 4.61 5.02
CA GLY A 287 -28.60 5.78 5.53
C GLY A 287 -29.32 6.47 6.68
N GLU A 288 -28.64 7.37 7.38
CA GLU A 288 -29.19 8.10 8.54
C GLU A 288 -30.32 9.05 8.10
N HIS A 289 -30.22 9.59 6.90
CA HIS A 289 -31.13 10.57 6.33
C HIS A 289 -31.81 10.08 5.04
N GLY A 290 -31.73 8.77 4.76
CA GLY A 290 -32.31 8.17 3.55
C GLY A 290 -31.48 8.39 2.28
N GLU A 291 -30.22 8.78 2.41
CA GLU A 291 -29.32 9.08 1.30
C GLU A 291 -28.98 7.88 0.40
N LEU A 292 -29.22 6.64 0.87
CA LEU A 292 -29.07 5.41 0.12
C LEU A 292 -30.41 4.84 -0.38
N ALA A 293 -31.52 5.52 -0.09
CA ALA A 293 -32.83 5.11 -0.56
C ALA A 293 -32.91 5.18 -2.09
N GLY A 294 -33.50 4.15 -2.70
CA GLY A 294 -33.75 4.13 -4.15
C GLY A 294 -32.51 3.89 -5.01
N LEU A 295 -31.35 3.61 -4.43
CA LEU A 295 -30.17 3.19 -5.20
C LEU A 295 -30.49 1.94 -6.03
N SER A 296 -30.15 1.99 -7.32
CA SER A 296 -30.35 0.89 -8.28
C SER A 296 -29.07 0.10 -8.52
N ASN A 297 -27.90 0.76 -8.42
CA ASN A 297 -26.59 0.14 -8.66
C ASN A 297 -25.63 0.41 -7.50
N VAL A 298 -24.98 -0.64 -7.00
CA VAL A 298 -23.92 -0.55 -5.99
C VAL A 298 -22.63 -1.17 -6.51
N TYR A 299 -21.52 -0.43 -6.39
CA TYR A 299 -20.18 -0.86 -6.76
C TYR A 299 -19.37 -1.17 -5.49
N PRO A 300 -19.08 -2.44 -5.19
CA PRO A 300 -18.21 -2.80 -4.08
C PRO A 300 -16.74 -2.53 -4.43
N VAL A 301 -16.03 -1.81 -3.56
CA VAL A 301 -14.60 -1.54 -3.73
C VAL A 301 -13.84 -1.91 -2.45
N LEU A 302 -12.96 -2.91 -2.55
CA LEU A 302 -11.97 -3.21 -1.52
C LEU A 302 -10.69 -2.46 -1.86
N VAL A 303 -10.35 -1.44 -1.06
CA VAL A 303 -9.10 -0.69 -1.15
C VAL A 303 -8.02 -1.41 -0.35
N ALA A 304 -7.02 -1.97 -1.03
CA ALA A 304 -5.95 -2.73 -0.39
C ALA A 304 -4.64 -1.94 -0.34
N HIS A 305 -4.03 -1.83 0.85
CA HIS A 305 -2.66 -1.30 0.96
C HIS A 305 -1.66 -2.18 0.18
N ASP A 306 -1.84 -3.50 0.22
CA ASP A 306 -0.96 -4.45 -0.43
C ASP A 306 -1.16 -4.43 -1.96
N THR A 307 -0.21 -3.82 -2.68
CA THR A 307 -0.27 -3.72 -4.15
C THR A 307 -0.26 -5.07 -4.84
N ARG A 308 0.19 -6.14 -4.17
CA ARG A 308 0.23 -7.49 -4.72
C ARG A 308 -1.15 -8.10 -4.96
N LEU A 309 -2.20 -7.51 -4.38
CA LEU A 309 -3.57 -7.92 -4.64
C LEU A 309 -4.04 -7.63 -6.09
N ASP A 310 -3.24 -6.93 -6.89
CA ASP A 310 -3.43 -6.82 -8.34
C ASP A 310 -3.02 -8.09 -9.13
N SER A 311 -2.49 -9.11 -8.45
CA SER A 311 -2.07 -10.35 -9.09
C SER A 311 -3.27 -11.05 -9.75
N PRO A 312 -3.08 -11.66 -10.94
CA PRO A 312 -4.12 -12.40 -11.64
C PRO A 312 -4.87 -13.40 -10.75
N ALA A 313 -6.18 -13.51 -10.97
CA ALA A 313 -7.12 -14.40 -10.28
C ALA A 313 -7.35 -14.14 -8.77
N LEU A 314 -6.61 -13.24 -8.09
CA LEU A 314 -6.94 -12.85 -6.72
C LEU A 314 -8.26 -12.08 -6.66
N GLY A 315 -8.50 -11.19 -7.62
CA GLY A 315 -9.77 -10.49 -7.77
C GLY A 315 -10.96 -11.46 -7.94
N GLN A 316 -10.79 -12.48 -8.79
CA GLN A 316 -11.80 -13.53 -8.98
C GLN A 316 -12.08 -14.31 -7.69
N PHE A 317 -11.03 -14.67 -6.95
CA PHE A 317 -11.17 -15.37 -5.68
C PHE A 317 -11.98 -14.54 -4.68
N LEU A 318 -11.59 -13.29 -4.47
CA LEU A 318 -12.27 -12.40 -3.52
C LEU A 318 -13.71 -12.06 -3.94
N GLU A 319 -13.96 -11.90 -5.24
CA GLU A 319 -15.31 -11.72 -5.77
C GLU A 319 -16.20 -12.93 -5.49
N ARG A 320 -15.67 -14.15 -5.62
CA ARG A 320 -16.46 -15.35 -5.29
C ARG A 320 -16.84 -15.38 -3.82
N GLU A 321 -15.91 -15.10 -2.93
CA GLU A 321 -16.18 -15.04 -1.49
C GLU A 321 -17.21 -13.93 -1.17
N PHE A 322 -17.03 -12.74 -1.74
CA PHE A 322 -17.99 -11.63 -1.64
C PHE A 322 -19.40 -12.04 -2.07
N ARG A 323 -19.55 -12.70 -3.23
CA ARG A 323 -20.85 -13.13 -3.74
C ARG A 323 -21.51 -14.19 -2.87
N THR A 324 -20.73 -15.14 -2.36
CA THR A 324 -21.23 -16.15 -1.43
C THR A 324 -21.78 -15.50 -0.16
N LEU A 325 -21.10 -14.48 0.36
CA LEU A 325 -21.51 -13.78 1.59
C LEU A 325 -22.66 -12.79 1.37
N LEU A 326 -22.69 -12.10 0.23
CA LEU A 326 -23.72 -11.13 -0.11
C LEU A 326 -25.11 -11.79 -0.23
N GLY A 327 -25.14 -13.01 -0.77
CA GLY A 327 -26.38 -13.74 -1.03
C GLY A 327 -27.20 -13.14 -2.17
N PRO A 328 -28.51 -13.44 -2.23
CA PRO A 328 -29.38 -12.96 -3.30
C PRO A 328 -29.59 -11.45 -3.23
N VAL A 329 -29.57 -10.80 -4.41
CA VAL A 329 -29.88 -9.37 -4.57
C VAL A 329 -31.33 -9.24 -5.04
N PRO A 330 -32.17 -8.38 -4.41
CA PRO A 330 -33.55 -8.19 -4.81
C PRO A 330 -33.72 -7.69 -6.24
N ASP A 331 -34.88 -7.99 -6.84
CA ASP A 331 -35.24 -7.49 -8.17
C ASP A 331 -35.21 -5.96 -8.23
N GLY A 332 -34.68 -5.41 -9.34
CA GLY A 332 -34.52 -3.97 -9.53
C GLY A 332 -33.28 -3.37 -8.88
N LYS A 333 -32.54 -4.15 -8.07
CA LYS A 333 -31.23 -3.76 -7.52
C LYS A 333 -30.11 -4.51 -8.25
N ARG A 334 -28.95 -3.88 -8.37
CA ARG A 334 -27.76 -4.50 -8.96
C ARG A 334 -26.54 -4.21 -8.10
N VAL A 335 -25.81 -5.27 -7.77
CA VAL A 335 -24.47 -5.17 -7.18
C VAL A 335 -23.44 -5.58 -8.23
N ALA A 336 -22.57 -4.66 -8.64
CA ALA A 336 -21.49 -4.95 -9.57
C ALA A 336 -20.48 -5.94 -8.96
N PRO A 337 -19.67 -6.65 -9.76
CA PRO A 337 -18.64 -7.51 -9.19
C PRO A 337 -17.63 -6.69 -8.37
N LEU A 338 -17.18 -7.25 -7.24
CA LEU A 338 -16.18 -6.66 -6.35
C LEU A 338 -14.99 -6.16 -7.17
N THR A 339 -14.62 -4.90 -6.92
CA THR A 339 -13.40 -4.32 -7.45
C THR A 339 -12.36 -4.32 -6.35
N VAL A 340 -11.23 -4.98 -6.60
CA VAL A 340 -10.03 -4.80 -5.78
C VAL A 340 -9.25 -3.63 -6.35
N MET A 341 -9.13 -2.57 -5.56
CA MET A 341 -8.39 -1.36 -5.89
C MET A 341 -7.17 -1.31 -4.97
N THR A 342 -5.97 -1.37 -5.53
CA THR A 342 -4.78 -1.20 -4.69
C THR A 342 -4.63 0.26 -4.27
N VAL A 343 -3.84 0.53 -3.23
CA VAL A 343 -3.49 1.90 -2.84
C VAL A 343 -2.87 2.68 -4.01
N GLN A 344 -2.07 2.00 -4.84
CA GLN A 344 -1.49 2.61 -6.04
C GLN A 344 -2.55 2.96 -7.09
N ASP A 345 -3.59 2.15 -7.26
CA ASP A 345 -4.70 2.47 -8.15
C ASP A 345 -5.47 3.70 -7.63
N LEU A 346 -5.77 3.74 -6.33
CA LEU A 346 -6.43 4.90 -5.71
C LEU A 346 -5.62 6.19 -5.89
N GLU A 347 -4.31 6.13 -5.62
CA GLU A 347 -3.39 7.27 -5.78
C GLU A 347 -3.35 7.77 -7.22
N ASN A 348 -3.31 6.87 -8.21
CA ASN A 348 -3.37 7.22 -9.62
C ASN A 348 -4.74 7.82 -10.01
N LEU A 349 -5.81 7.42 -9.34
CA LEU A 349 -7.16 7.92 -9.61
C LEU A 349 -7.42 9.29 -8.97
N GLU A 350 -6.64 9.70 -7.95
CA GLU A 350 -6.89 10.90 -7.15
C GLU A 350 -7.17 12.14 -8.02
N GLN A 351 -6.33 12.40 -9.00
CA GLN A 351 -6.51 13.52 -9.93
C GLN A 351 -7.19 13.14 -11.24
N SER A 352 -7.11 11.86 -11.61
CA SER A 352 -7.63 11.36 -12.89
C SER A 352 -9.16 11.44 -12.96
N ILE A 353 -9.85 11.48 -11.81
CA ILE A 353 -11.31 11.70 -11.75
C ILE A 353 -11.76 13.06 -12.32
N MET A 354 -10.82 13.97 -12.62
CA MET A 354 -11.13 15.22 -13.33
C MET A 354 -11.44 14.96 -14.81
N ASP A 355 -10.97 13.85 -15.38
CA ASP A 355 -11.13 13.50 -16.79
C ASP A 355 -12.25 12.45 -17.01
N PHE A 356 -12.73 11.80 -15.95
CA PHE A 356 -13.81 10.82 -15.99
C PHE A 356 -14.43 10.58 -14.60
N ARG A 357 -15.67 10.08 -14.54
CA ARG A 357 -16.28 9.69 -13.26
C ARG A 357 -15.77 8.32 -12.83
N LEU A 358 -15.49 8.15 -11.54
CA LEU A 358 -15.08 6.84 -11.00
C LEU A 358 -16.13 5.75 -11.30
N VAL A 359 -17.42 6.09 -11.21
CA VAL A 359 -18.51 5.17 -11.52
C VAL A 359 -18.47 4.69 -12.97
N ASP A 360 -18.09 5.54 -13.93
CA ASP A 360 -17.96 5.16 -15.35
C ASP A 360 -16.82 4.14 -15.51
N LEU A 361 -15.66 4.38 -14.87
CA LEU A 361 -14.53 3.44 -14.84
C LEU A 361 -14.93 2.08 -14.27
N LEU A 362 -15.60 2.07 -13.11
CA LEU A 362 -16.02 0.84 -12.45
C LEU A 362 -17.08 0.08 -13.26
N SER A 363 -17.97 0.81 -13.93
CA SER A 363 -19.00 0.24 -14.81
C SER A 363 -18.37 -0.42 -16.04
N ASP A 364 -17.46 0.26 -16.72
CA ASP A 364 -16.79 -0.27 -17.91
C ASP A 364 -15.89 -1.46 -17.54
N TYR A 365 -15.16 -1.37 -16.42
CA TYR A 365 -14.38 -2.49 -15.90
C TYR A 365 -15.26 -3.70 -15.58
N SER A 366 -16.42 -3.49 -14.95
CA SER A 366 -17.40 -4.54 -14.64
C SER A 366 -17.99 -5.19 -15.88
N ARG A 367 -18.16 -4.44 -16.97
CA ARG A 367 -18.65 -4.97 -18.25
C ARG A 367 -17.57 -5.76 -18.99
N ALA A 368 -16.33 -5.25 -18.99
CA ALA A 368 -15.22 -5.85 -19.73
C ALA A 368 -14.68 -7.12 -19.05
N PHE A 369 -14.62 -7.14 -17.71
CA PHE A 369 -14.02 -8.23 -16.93
C PHE A 369 -14.94 -8.65 -15.76
N PRO A 370 -16.12 -9.20 -16.04
CA PRO A 370 -17.07 -9.61 -15.01
C PRO A 370 -16.55 -10.73 -14.10
N ASP A 371 -15.57 -11.50 -14.56
CA ASP A 371 -14.95 -12.61 -13.84
C ASP A 371 -13.78 -12.20 -12.92
N ARG A 372 -13.34 -10.94 -13.00
CA ARG A 372 -12.20 -10.38 -12.24
C ARG A 372 -10.89 -11.15 -12.41
N LEU A 373 -10.68 -11.79 -13.56
CA LEU A 373 -9.38 -12.41 -13.87
C LEU A 373 -8.29 -11.37 -14.13
N ARG A 374 -8.66 -10.22 -14.67
CA ARG A 374 -7.77 -9.07 -14.89
C ARG A 374 -7.95 -8.05 -13.76
N SER A 375 -6.87 -7.58 -13.16
CA SER A 375 -6.92 -6.53 -12.13
C SER A 375 -7.38 -5.18 -12.68
N LEU A 376 -7.87 -4.31 -11.78
CA LEU A 376 -8.22 -2.93 -12.12
C LEU A 376 -7.01 -2.19 -12.70
N HIS A 377 -5.84 -2.34 -12.07
CA HIS A 377 -4.57 -1.78 -12.56
C HIS A 377 -4.32 -2.09 -14.04
N ASN A 378 -4.36 -3.39 -14.38
CA ASN A 378 -4.16 -3.86 -15.74
C ASN A 378 -5.31 -3.46 -16.68
N TYR A 379 -6.53 -3.24 -16.17
CA TYR A 379 -7.58 -2.70 -17.01
C TYR A 379 -7.30 -1.23 -17.37
N ILE A 380 -6.95 -0.40 -16.38
CA ILE A 380 -6.61 1.00 -16.57
C ILE A 380 -5.47 1.14 -17.57
N ALA A 381 -4.36 0.42 -17.37
CA ALA A 381 -3.15 0.53 -18.18
C ALA A 381 -3.30 0.16 -19.67
N PHE A 382 -4.35 -0.60 -20.02
CA PHE A 382 -4.54 -1.13 -21.38
C PHE A 382 -5.93 -0.82 -21.95
N SER A 383 -6.61 0.18 -21.39
CA SER A 383 -7.86 0.72 -21.91
C SER A 383 -7.70 2.20 -22.24
N ASP A 384 -8.77 2.84 -22.70
CA ASP A 384 -8.77 4.29 -23.00
C ASP A 384 -8.47 5.15 -21.76
N TYR A 385 -8.63 4.58 -20.55
CA TYR A 385 -8.29 5.25 -19.30
C TYR A 385 -6.79 5.47 -19.13
N ALA A 386 -5.92 4.67 -19.76
CA ALA A 386 -4.45 4.81 -19.65
C ALA A 386 -3.99 6.23 -20.01
N SER A 387 -4.60 6.82 -21.04
CA SER A 387 -4.30 8.19 -21.51
C SER A 387 -4.83 9.30 -20.60
N LYS A 388 -5.68 8.95 -19.63
CA LYS A 388 -6.34 9.87 -18.69
C LYS A 388 -5.75 9.79 -17.27
N ILE A 389 -4.80 8.88 -17.04
CA ILE A 389 -4.15 8.76 -15.74
C ILE A 389 -3.16 9.92 -15.56
N ARG A 390 -3.37 10.67 -14.47
CA ARG A 390 -2.50 11.74 -14.01
C ARG A 390 -1.66 11.25 -12.84
N LEU A 391 -0.48 11.88 -12.68
CA LEU A 391 0.31 11.67 -11.47
C LEU A 391 -0.38 12.34 -10.29
N ASN A 392 -0.11 11.85 -9.09
CA ASN A 392 -0.68 12.37 -7.86
C ASN A 392 0.17 13.55 -7.36
N ASP A 393 -0.26 14.79 -7.58
CA ASP A 393 0.52 15.97 -7.19
C ASP A 393 0.72 16.06 -5.67
N PHE A 394 -0.26 15.64 -4.86
CA PHE A 394 -0.13 15.71 -3.39
C PHE A 394 1.07 14.89 -2.89
N LEU A 395 1.23 13.68 -3.41
CA LEU A 395 2.35 12.81 -3.04
C LEU A 395 3.65 13.23 -3.72
N LEU A 396 3.58 13.75 -4.95
CA LEU A 396 4.76 14.33 -5.61
C LEU A 396 5.28 15.54 -4.84
N ASP A 397 4.42 16.46 -4.43
CA ASP A 397 4.78 17.64 -3.63
C ASP A 397 5.41 17.23 -2.30
N ALA A 398 4.86 16.21 -1.62
CA ALA A 398 5.46 15.65 -0.41
C ALA A 398 6.86 15.08 -0.68
N SER A 399 7.05 14.39 -1.80
CA SER A 399 8.34 13.83 -2.20
C SER A 399 9.35 14.92 -2.58
N ILE A 400 8.92 15.99 -3.26
CA ILE A 400 9.74 17.14 -3.64
C ILE A 400 10.18 17.90 -2.38
N ALA A 401 9.28 18.14 -1.43
CA ALA A 401 9.62 18.79 -0.18
C ALA A 401 10.70 18.02 0.60
N MET A 402 10.62 16.69 0.62
CA MET A 402 11.67 15.84 1.21
C MET A 402 12.98 15.92 0.41
N TYR A 403 12.89 15.92 -0.93
CA TYR A 403 14.07 16.05 -1.79
C TYR A 403 14.78 17.39 -1.61
N ASP A 404 14.05 18.50 -1.43
CA ASP A 404 14.62 19.83 -1.20
C ASP A 404 15.35 19.92 0.15
N VAL A 405 14.84 19.24 1.19
CA VAL A 405 15.56 19.08 2.46
C VAL A 405 16.86 18.32 2.23
N LEU A 406 16.81 17.20 1.50
CA LEU A 406 17.99 16.41 1.20
C LEU A 406 18.99 17.15 0.31
N LEU A 407 18.55 17.96 -0.65
CA LEU A 407 19.44 18.75 -1.49
C LEU A 407 20.26 19.74 -0.67
N ARG A 408 19.61 20.42 0.28
CA ARG A 408 20.30 21.30 1.22
C ARG A 408 21.27 20.48 2.07
N ASP A 409 20.78 19.44 2.73
CA ASP A 409 21.55 18.75 3.75
C ASP A 409 22.68 17.85 3.20
N LEU A 410 22.49 17.30 1.99
CA LEU A 410 23.44 16.41 1.32
C LEU A 410 24.40 17.11 0.35
N PHE A 411 24.04 18.27 -0.19
CA PHE A 411 24.87 18.89 -1.24
C PHE A 411 25.39 20.30 -0.92
N THR A 412 25.00 20.93 0.20
CA THR A 412 25.65 22.19 0.61
C THR A 412 26.88 21.96 1.49
N VAL A 413 28.01 21.59 0.87
CA VAL A 413 29.35 21.97 1.36
C VAL A 413 30.30 22.16 0.16
N SER A 414 30.33 23.38 -0.41
CA SER A 414 31.56 24.05 -0.89
C SER A 414 31.29 25.50 -1.30
N SER A 415 31.34 26.42 -0.34
CA SER A 415 31.48 27.85 -0.67
C SER A 415 32.36 28.62 0.33
N HIS A 416 33.31 27.95 0.98
CA HIS A 416 34.37 28.62 1.74
C HIS A 416 35.65 27.79 1.75
N GLU A 417 36.41 27.86 0.66
CA GLU A 417 37.88 27.71 0.70
C GLU A 417 38.48 28.19 -0.63
N ASP A 418 38.35 29.48 -0.93
CA ASP A 418 39.27 30.10 -1.90
C ASP A 418 39.38 31.62 -1.71
N LYS A 419 39.86 32.06 -0.54
CA LYS A 419 40.51 33.38 -0.38
C LYS A 419 41.49 33.35 0.79
N GLY A 420 42.77 33.19 0.48
CA GLY A 420 43.83 33.74 1.33
C GLY A 420 45.05 32.86 1.52
N THR A 421 46.04 33.02 0.64
CA THR A 421 47.41 33.40 1.03
C THR A 421 48.24 33.63 -0.23
N GLY A 422 48.15 34.87 -0.74
CA GLY A 422 49.14 35.46 -1.63
C GLY A 422 49.53 36.80 -1.04
N GLN A 423 50.50 36.78 -0.13
CA GLN A 423 51.35 37.92 0.21
C GLN A 423 52.80 37.46 0.15
#